data_AF-W2TM37-F1
#
_entry.id   AF-W2TM37-F1
#
_cell.length_a   1.000
_cell.length_b   1.000
_cell.length_c   1.000
_cell.angle_alpha   90.00
_cell.angle_beta   90.00
_cell.angle_gamma   90.00
#
_symmetry.space_group_name_H-M   'P 1'
#
loop_
_entity.id
_entity.type
_entity.pdbx_description
1 polymer ?
#
loop_
_entity_poly.entity_id
_entity_poly.type
_entity_poly.pdbx_seq_one_letter_code
_entity_poly.pdbx_strand_id
1 'polypeptide(L)'
;MKTGYPKMERALNGTGRQIVYACGWPLFFHTAGKEDEIKYDEVRAACNSWRIYDDVEGSWSSIAGIISYVEEHQDVLAAAHGPGGWNDPDMLVIGLPKVSIDQAVVQMTMWSMWSAPLIMSNDLRTLEPEFREILLNRDVIAIDQDPMGIMGKLIHKVG
;
A
#
# COMPACT_ATOMS: atom_id res chain seq x y z
N MET A 1 10.11 -14.44 -19.97
CA MET A 1 9.94 -14.50 -18.50
C MET A 1 10.61 -13.25 -17.92
N LYS A 2 9.90 -12.37 -17.21
CA LYS A 2 10.51 -11.17 -16.60
C LYS A 2 11.27 -11.62 -15.35
N THR A 3 12.60 -11.67 -15.39
CA THR A 3 13.40 -12.36 -14.35
C THR A 3 14.07 -11.45 -13.32
N GLY A 4 13.96 -10.13 -13.46
CA GLY A 4 14.68 -9.16 -12.61
C GLY A 4 14.33 -9.27 -11.12
N TYR A 5 13.05 -9.11 -10.79
CA TYR A 5 12.57 -9.19 -9.39
C TYR A 5 12.87 -10.55 -8.74
N PRO A 6 12.54 -11.71 -9.36
CA PRO A 6 12.90 -13.01 -8.77
C PRO A 6 14.41 -13.24 -8.65
N LYS A 7 15.23 -12.67 -9.55
CA LYS A 7 16.69 -12.78 -9.44
C LYS A 7 17.23 -12.00 -8.25
N MET A 8 16.66 -10.82 -7.97
CA MET A 8 17.03 -10.02 -6.81
C MET A 8 16.61 -10.69 -5.51
N GLU A 9 15.39 -11.22 -5.42
CA GLU A 9 14.94 -12.01 -4.26
C GLU A 9 15.96 -13.11 -3.91
N ARG A 10 16.31 -13.95 -4.88
CA ARG A 10 17.29 -15.03 -4.68
C ARG A 10 18.66 -14.51 -4.26
N ALA A 11 19.08 -13.36 -4.80
CA ALA A 11 20.35 -12.74 -4.44
C ALA A 11 20.34 -12.23 -2.99
N LEU A 12 19.26 -11.58 -2.55
CA LEU A 12 19.08 -11.13 -1.18
C LEU A 12 19.06 -12.31 -0.21
N ASN A 13 18.28 -13.35 -0.53
CA ASN A 13 18.21 -14.57 0.28
C ASN A 13 19.58 -15.28 0.37
N GLY A 14 20.34 -15.31 -0.73
CA GLY A 14 21.69 -15.88 -0.78
C GLY A 14 22.72 -15.19 0.12
N THR A 15 22.43 -13.99 0.65
CA THR A 15 23.27 -13.34 1.65
C THR A 15 23.15 -13.96 3.05
N GLY A 16 22.09 -14.73 3.32
CA GLY A 16 21.74 -15.25 4.65
C GLY A 16 21.17 -14.19 5.60
N ARG A 17 21.03 -12.92 5.18
CA ARG A 17 20.43 -11.84 5.98
C ARG A 17 18.94 -11.71 5.64
N GLN A 18 18.10 -11.61 6.68
CA GLN A 18 16.68 -11.28 6.53
C GLN A 18 16.55 -9.80 6.13
N ILE A 19 16.05 -9.54 4.92
CA ILE A 19 15.89 -8.20 4.34
C ILE A 19 14.47 -8.12 3.76
N VAL A 20 13.68 -7.13 4.19
CA VAL A 20 12.38 -6.85 3.58
C VAL A 20 12.59 -6.41 2.14
N TYR A 21 11.90 -7.03 1.19
CA TYR A 21 11.98 -6.69 -0.22
C TYR A 21 10.66 -6.11 -0.74
N ALA A 22 10.62 -4.78 -0.88
CA ALA A 22 9.50 -4.05 -1.47
C ALA A 22 9.75 -3.84 -2.98
N CYS A 23 8.75 -4.17 -3.80
CA CYS A 23 8.90 -4.26 -5.25
C CYS A 23 7.99 -3.26 -6.00
N GLY A 24 8.54 -2.57 -7.01
CA GLY A 24 7.73 -1.80 -7.97
C GLY A 24 7.11 -2.66 -9.09
N TRP A 25 7.01 -3.98 -8.93
CA TRP A 25 6.80 -4.89 -10.05
C TRP A 25 5.42 -4.71 -10.73
N PRO A 26 4.28 -4.75 -10.02
CA PRO A 26 2.96 -4.54 -10.62
C PRO A 26 2.79 -3.13 -11.19
N LEU A 27 3.28 -2.09 -10.50
CA LEU A 27 3.29 -0.70 -10.99
C LEU A 27 3.78 -0.60 -12.45
N PHE A 28 4.88 -1.25 -12.82
CA PHE A 28 5.40 -1.14 -14.19
C PHE A 28 4.52 -1.84 -15.24
N PHE A 29 3.66 -2.78 -14.85
CA PHE A 29 2.61 -3.29 -15.74
C PHE A 29 1.46 -2.31 -15.86
N HIS A 30 1.04 -1.71 -14.73
CA HIS A 30 0.02 -0.66 -14.72
C HIS A 30 0.41 0.52 -15.64
N THR A 31 1.61 1.08 -15.48
CA THR A 31 2.08 2.18 -16.35
C THR A 31 2.18 1.82 -17.83
N ALA A 32 2.18 0.52 -18.15
CA ALA A 32 2.24 0.01 -19.51
C ALA A 32 0.87 -0.42 -20.06
N GLY A 33 -0.22 -0.25 -19.30
CA GLY A 33 -1.57 -0.71 -19.67
C GLY A 33 -1.66 -2.23 -19.84
N LYS A 34 -0.97 -2.98 -18.97
CA LYS A 34 -0.81 -4.43 -19.04
C LYS A 34 -1.17 -5.12 -17.72
N GLU A 35 -2.17 -4.61 -17.02
CA GLU A 35 -2.63 -5.09 -15.73
C GLU A 35 -3.06 -6.56 -15.80
N ASP A 36 -3.71 -6.96 -16.88
CA ASP A 36 -4.13 -8.34 -17.14
C ASP A 36 -2.96 -9.33 -17.29
N GLU A 37 -1.73 -8.83 -17.51
CA GLU A 37 -0.52 -9.65 -17.59
C GLU A 37 0.17 -9.85 -16.23
N ILE A 38 -0.33 -9.22 -15.16
CA ILE A 38 0.25 -9.32 -13.81
C ILE A 38 -0.05 -10.71 -13.24
N LYS A 39 1.00 -11.41 -12.83
CA LYS A 39 0.91 -12.70 -12.14
C LYS A 39 1.22 -12.52 -10.67
N TYR A 40 0.19 -12.24 -9.88
CA TYR A 40 0.36 -11.96 -8.45
C TYR A 40 0.96 -13.13 -7.66
N ASP A 41 0.77 -14.39 -8.08
CA ASP A 41 1.46 -15.54 -7.47
C ASP A 41 2.99 -15.44 -7.60
N GLU A 42 3.49 -14.99 -8.77
CA GLU A 42 4.93 -14.80 -8.99
C GLU A 42 5.46 -13.58 -8.22
N VAL A 43 4.65 -12.51 -8.11
CA VAL A 43 5.00 -11.30 -7.33
C VAL A 43 5.09 -11.64 -5.84
N ARG A 44 4.08 -12.33 -5.30
CA ARG A 44 4.02 -12.75 -3.90
C ARG A 44 5.14 -13.71 -3.53
N ALA A 45 5.54 -14.60 -4.44
CA ALA A 45 6.66 -15.50 -4.22
C ALA A 45 8.01 -14.77 -4.14
N ALA A 46 8.12 -13.56 -4.71
CA ALA A 46 9.38 -12.81 -4.78
C ALA A 46 9.47 -11.65 -3.79
N CYS A 47 8.35 -11.06 -3.37
CA CYS A 47 8.32 -9.74 -2.74
C CYS A 47 7.53 -9.76 -1.42
N ASN A 48 7.99 -9.00 -0.42
CA ASN A 48 7.25 -8.79 0.82
C ASN A 48 6.14 -7.75 0.71
N SER A 49 6.32 -6.77 -0.17
CA SER A 49 5.27 -5.85 -0.58
C SER A 49 5.46 -5.45 -2.03
N TRP A 50 4.41 -4.94 -2.67
CA TRP A 50 4.49 -4.49 -4.05
C TRP A 50 3.60 -3.28 -4.35
N ARG A 51 4.16 -2.29 -5.04
CA ARG A 51 3.42 -1.11 -5.50
C ARG A 51 2.38 -1.51 -6.54
N ILE A 52 1.12 -1.18 -6.27
CA ILE A 52 -0.03 -1.60 -7.10
C ILE A 52 -0.46 -0.54 -8.12
N TYR A 53 -0.14 0.73 -7.87
CA TYR A 53 -0.65 1.87 -8.63
C TYR A 53 0.35 3.05 -8.59
N ASP A 54 -0.01 4.14 -9.28
CA ASP A 54 0.74 5.38 -9.41
C ASP A 54 1.26 5.95 -8.07
N ASP A 55 2.26 6.82 -8.17
CA ASP A 55 2.86 7.49 -7.02
C ASP A 55 1.85 8.41 -6.30
N VAL A 56 1.83 8.32 -4.97
CA VAL A 56 0.98 9.18 -4.16
C VAL A 56 1.57 10.60 -4.13
N GLU A 57 0.71 11.58 -4.35
CA GLU A 57 1.00 12.98 -4.18
C GLU A 57 0.26 13.53 -2.96
N GLY A 58 0.76 14.62 -2.39
CA GLY A 58 0.07 15.38 -1.34
C GLY A 58 -1.15 16.13 -1.88
N SER A 59 -2.12 15.43 -2.45
CA SER A 59 -3.35 15.98 -3.02
C SER A 59 -4.51 15.00 -2.86
N TRP A 60 -5.73 15.53 -2.69
CA TRP A 60 -6.92 14.69 -2.63
C TRP A 60 -7.15 13.86 -3.88
N SER A 61 -6.87 14.41 -5.07
CA SER A 61 -7.02 13.71 -6.34
C SER A 61 -6.17 12.44 -6.40
N SER A 62 -4.94 12.48 -5.88
CA SER A 62 -4.07 11.31 -5.84
C SER A 62 -4.57 10.27 -4.83
N ILE A 63 -4.91 10.69 -3.60
CA ILE A 63 -5.45 9.80 -2.56
C ILE A 63 -6.74 9.11 -3.04
N ALA A 64 -7.69 9.88 -3.58
CA ALA A 64 -8.96 9.36 -4.10
C ALA A 64 -8.77 8.49 -5.34
N GLY A 65 -7.77 8.78 -6.19
CA GLY A 65 -7.40 7.97 -7.34
C GLY A 65 -6.93 6.57 -6.93
N ILE A 66 -6.05 6.49 -5.93
CA ILE A 66 -5.59 5.21 -5.36
C ILE A 66 -6.79 4.44 -4.76
N ILE A 67 -7.66 5.10 -4.01
CA ILE A 67 -8.87 4.46 -3.45
C ILE A 67 -9.77 3.91 -4.57
N SER A 68 -9.96 4.66 -5.64
CA SER A 68 -10.78 4.24 -6.78
C SER A 68 -10.16 3.04 -7.51
N TYR A 69 -8.83 3.03 -7.67
CA TYR A 69 -8.11 1.89 -8.24
C TYR A 69 -8.26 0.63 -7.38
N VAL A 70 -8.09 0.76 -6.05
CA VAL A 70 -8.27 -0.38 -5.15
C VAL A 70 -9.72 -0.87 -5.18
N GLU A 71 -10.71 0.02 -5.25
CA GLU A 71 -12.13 -0.36 -5.40
C GLU A 71 -12.37 -1.18 -6.66
N GLU A 72 -11.83 -0.75 -7.80
CA GLU A 72 -11.99 -1.40 -9.10
C GLU A 72 -11.32 -2.78 -9.15
N HIS A 73 -10.15 -2.92 -8.52
CA HIS A 73 -9.32 -4.13 -8.58
C HIS A 73 -9.34 -4.97 -7.29
N GLN A 74 -10.23 -4.69 -6.34
CA GLN A 74 -10.20 -5.27 -4.99
C GLN A 74 -10.18 -6.80 -4.94
N ASP A 75 -10.85 -7.49 -5.88
CA ASP A 75 -10.92 -8.95 -5.83
C ASP A 75 -9.58 -9.62 -6.17
N VAL A 76 -8.86 -9.12 -7.18
CA VAL A 76 -7.52 -9.63 -7.51
C VAL A 76 -6.49 -9.20 -6.46
N LEU A 77 -6.60 -7.98 -5.95
CA LEU A 77 -5.71 -7.45 -4.92
C LEU A 77 -5.87 -8.22 -3.61
N ALA A 78 -7.11 -8.45 -3.15
CA ALA A 78 -7.39 -9.18 -1.92
C ALA A 78 -6.97 -10.65 -2.01
N ALA A 79 -7.09 -11.29 -3.17
CA ALA A 79 -6.64 -12.67 -3.37
C ALA A 79 -5.12 -12.83 -3.26
N ALA A 80 -4.35 -11.80 -3.63
CA ALA A 80 -2.88 -11.81 -3.55
C ALA A 80 -2.33 -11.38 -2.17
N HIS A 81 -3.16 -10.74 -1.35
CA HIS A 81 -2.77 -10.10 -0.11
C HIS A 81 -2.75 -11.06 1.08
N GLY A 82 -1.82 -10.85 2.01
CA GLY A 82 -1.81 -11.52 3.32
C GLY A 82 -0.42 -11.69 3.91
N PRO A 83 -0.28 -12.30 5.10
CA PRO A 83 0.97 -12.35 5.86
C PRO A 83 2.21 -12.65 5.01
N GLY A 84 3.16 -11.69 5.02
CA GLY A 84 4.42 -11.78 4.29
C GLY A 84 4.39 -11.26 2.84
N GLY A 85 3.24 -10.84 2.32
CA GLY A 85 3.06 -10.28 0.98
C GLY A 85 1.91 -9.27 0.93
N TRP A 86 2.25 -7.99 0.88
CA TRP A 86 1.30 -6.88 1.09
C TRP A 86 1.14 -6.02 -0.17
N ASN A 87 -0.11 -5.67 -0.51
CA ASN A 87 -0.36 -4.61 -1.49
C ASN A 87 0.14 -3.28 -0.93
N ASP A 88 0.90 -2.53 -1.72
CA ASP A 88 1.44 -1.22 -1.35
C ASP A 88 0.76 -0.12 -2.18
N PRO A 89 -0.25 0.57 -1.60
CA PRO A 89 -0.91 1.74 -2.20
C PRO A 89 -0.07 3.02 -2.07
N ASP A 90 1.23 2.91 -1.76
CA ASP A 90 2.19 3.99 -1.54
C ASP A 90 2.05 4.69 -0.18
N MET A 91 2.90 5.68 0.08
CA MET A 91 3.11 6.32 1.38
C MET A 91 1.88 7.06 1.97
N LEU A 92 1.88 7.22 3.30
CA LEU A 92 1.01 8.17 3.99
C LEU A 92 1.54 9.61 3.78
N VAL A 93 0.72 10.47 3.17
CA VAL A 93 1.02 11.90 2.91
C VAL A 93 0.38 12.83 3.96
N ILE A 94 0.01 12.25 5.09
CA ILE A 94 -0.61 12.93 6.23
C ILE A 94 0.35 13.98 6.80
N GLY A 95 -0.12 15.22 6.95
CA GLY A 95 0.68 16.35 7.41
C GLY A 95 1.40 17.13 6.30
N LEU A 96 1.19 16.79 5.02
CA LEU A 96 1.64 17.63 3.91
C LEU A 96 0.72 18.86 3.70
N PRO A 97 1.25 20.01 3.21
CA PRO A 97 0.52 21.28 3.21
C PRO A 97 -0.83 21.35 2.48
N LYS A 98 -1.12 20.39 1.60
CA LYS A 98 -2.34 20.35 0.76
C LYS A 98 -3.30 19.21 1.15
N VAL A 99 -3.01 18.52 2.26
CA VAL A 99 -3.86 17.44 2.79
C VAL A 99 -4.61 18.00 4.00
N SER A 100 -5.94 18.05 3.92
CA SER A 100 -6.77 18.46 5.05
C SER A 100 -6.83 17.37 6.13
N ILE A 101 -7.26 17.73 7.34
CA ILE A 101 -7.48 16.77 8.43
C ILE A 101 -8.44 15.65 8.01
N ASP A 102 -9.57 16.00 7.36
CA ASP A 102 -10.53 15.00 6.88
C ASP A 102 -9.92 14.06 5.85
N GLN A 103 -9.10 14.57 4.93
CA GLN A 103 -8.41 13.76 3.93
C GLN A 103 -7.36 12.85 4.57
N ALA A 104 -6.67 13.32 5.61
CA ALA A 104 -5.74 12.51 6.39
C ALA A 104 -6.45 11.39 7.16
N VAL A 105 -7.62 11.67 7.76
CA VAL A 105 -8.45 10.64 8.39
C VAL A 105 -8.88 9.59 7.38
N VAL A 106 -9.31 10.01 6.18
CA VAL A 106 -9.67 9.08 5.09
C VAL A 106 -8.46 8.23 4.70
N GLN A 107 -7.29 8.83 4.44
CA GLN A 107 -6.10 8.07 4.03
C GLN A 107 -5.72 7.03 5.09
N MET A 108 -5.60 7.44 6.36
CA MET A 108 -5.22 6.53 7.45
C MET A 108 -6.21 5.37 7.58
N THR A 109 -7.51 5.67 7.50
CA THR A 109 -8.57 4.67 7.63
C THR A 109 -8.52 3.66 6.48
N MET A 110 -8.45 4.15 5.23
CA MET A 110 -8.46 3.27 4.06
C MET A 110 -7.21 2.39 3.98
N TRP A 111 -6.02 2.94 4.24
CA TRP A 111 -4.78 2.16 4.25
C TRP A 111 -4.82 1.07 5.33
N SER A 112 -5.29 1.42 6.52
CA SER A 112 -5.40 0.47 7.64
C SER A 112 -6.42 -0.63 7.36
N MET A 113 -7.55 -0.31 6.73
CA MET A 113 -8.55 -1.30 6.31
C MET A 113 -7.99 -2.30 5.30
N TRP A 114 -6.96 -1.93 4.53
CA TRP A 114 -6.33 -2.82 3.56
C TRP A 114 -5.10 -3.54 4.11
N SER A 115 -4.76 -3.38 5.39
CA SER A 115 -3.49 -3.86 5.97
C SER A 115 -2.27 -3.45 5.12
N ALA A 116 -2.28 -2.19 4.68
CA ALA A 116 -1.23 -1.64 3.83
C ALA A 116 0.01 -1.25 4.66
N PRO A 117 1.22 -1.21 4.06
CA PRO A 117 2.38 -0.62 4.73
C PRO A 117 2.12 0.84 5.17
N LEU A 118 2.11 1.10 6.48
CA LEU A 118 1.97 2.46 7.03
C LEU A 118 3.30 3.22 7.04
N ILE A 119 3.79 3.58 5.84
CA ILE A 119 5.07 4.30 5.65
C ILE A 119 4.80 5.80 5.55
N MET A 120 5.23 6.57 6.54
CA MET A 120 5.02 8.03 6.58
C MET A 120 5.98 8.79 5.67
N SER A 121 5.47 9.81 4.97
CA SER A 121 6.26 10.76 4.19
C SER A 121 5.92 12.21 4.58
N ASN A 122 6.45 12.63 5.72
CA ASN A 122 6.22 13.96 6.30
C ASN A 122 7.42 14.43 7.14
N ASP A 123 7.44 15.70 7.53
CA ASP A 123 8.45 16.24 8.44
C ASP A 123 8.01 16.10 9.90
N LEU A 124 8.51 15.06 10.57
CA LEU A 124 8.20 14.76 11.97
C LEU A 124 8.60 15.88 12.95
N ARG A 125 9.48 16.81 12.56
CA ARG A 125 9.95 17.91 13.42
C ARG A 125 8.91 19.02 13.55
N THR A 126 8.02 19.13 12.56
CA THR A 126 7.04 20.22 12.42
C THR A 126 5.62 19.71 12.19
N LEU A 127 5.37 18.43 12.47
CA LEU A 127 4.06 17.82 12.30
C LEU A 127 3.06 18.41 13.31
N GLU A 128 1.93 18.92 12.82
CA GLU A 128 0.89 19.49 13.67
C GLU A 128 0.24 18.41 14.57
N PRO A 129 -0.20 18.76 15.79
CA PRO A 129 -0.76 17.81 16.74
C PRO A 129 -1.91 16.96 16.19
N GLU A 130 -2.78 17.55 15.38
CA GLU A 130 -3.96 16.89 14.80
C GLU A 130 -3.56 15.75 13.87
N PHE A 131 -2.57 15.96 13.00
CA PHE A 131 -2.04 14.91 12.13
C PHE A 131 -1.28 13.84 12.91
N ARG A 132 -0.60 14.24 14.00
CA ARG A 132 0.07 13.30 14.89
C ARG A 132 -0.92 12.38 15.60
N GLU A 133 -2.07 12.91 16.03
CA GLU A 133 -3.14 12.10 16.64
C GLU A 133 -3.69 11.05 15.67
N ILE A 134 -3.87 11.42 14.40
CA ILE A 134 -4.30 10.47 13.36
C ILE A 134 -3.26 9.35 13.17
N LEU A 135 -1.99 9.72 12.99
CA LEU A 135 -0.91 8.77 12.71
C LEU A 135 -0.57 7.85 13.89
N LEU A 136 -0.85 8.28 15.13
CA LEU A 136 -0.57 7.51 16.34
C LEU A 136 -1.81 6.86 16.96
N ASN A 137 -2.97 6.89 16.26
CA ASN A 137 -4.19 6.29 16.75
C ASN A 137 -4.01 4.77 16.87
N ARG A 138 -3.94 4.28 18.11
CA ARG A 138 -3.67 2.87 18.41
C ARG A 138 -4.77 1.93 17.96
N ASP A 139 -6.02 2.37 17.98
CA ASP A 139 -7.15 1.54 17.57
C ASP A 139 -7.13 1.33 16.06
N VAL A 140 -6.78 2.38 15.30
CA VAL A 140 -6.64 2.29 13.84
C VAL A 140 -5.41 1.47 13.44
N ILE A 141 -4.28 1.65 14.13
CA ILE A 141 -3.08 0.81 13.94
C ILE A 141 -3.37 -0.66 14.27
N ALA A 142 -4.19 -0.94 15.28
CA ALA A 142 -4.54 -2.31 15.64
C ALA A 142 -5.37 -3.01 14.54
N ILE A 143 -6.19 -2.26 13.79
CA ILE A 143 -6.89 -2.79 12.60
C ILE A 143 -5.88 -3.13 11.51
N ASP A 144 -4.95 -2.22 11.21
CA ASP A 144 -3.91 -2.45 10.19
C ASP A 144 -3.02 -3.67 10.52
N GLN A 145 -2.62 -3.78 11.79
CA GLN A 145 -1.70 -4.79 12.31
C GLN A 145 -2.40 -6.07 12.77
N ASP A 146 -3.67 -6.28 12.39
CA ASP A 146 -4.38 -7.51 12.71
C ASP A 146 -3.60 -8.73 12.16
N PRO A 147 -3.32 -9.76 12.99
CA PRO A 147 -2.46 -10.86 12.60
C PRO A 147 -3.06 -11.76 11.50
N MET A 148 -4.37 -11.66 11.22
CA MET A 148 -4.97 -12.36 10.09
C MET A 148 -4.54 -11.73 8.76
N GLY A 149 -4.21 -10.42 8.75
CA GLY A 149 -3.74 -9.71 7.57
C GLY A 149 -4.69 -9.80 6.38
N ILE A 150 -6.01 -9.79 6.64
CA ILE A 150 -7.03 -9.89 5.60
C ILE A 150 -7.39 -8.48 5.13
N MET A 151 -7.06 -8.18 3.88
CA MET A 151 -7.43 -6.93 3.23
C MET A 151 -8.95 -6.74 3.20
N GLY A 152 -9.42 -5.60 3.70
CA GLY A 152 -10.80 -5.17 3.62
C GLY A 152 -11.26 -4.90 2.18
N LYS A 153 -12.56 -5.07 1.93
CA LYS A 153 -13.20 -4.89 0.62
C LYS A 153 -14.38 -3.94 0.72
N LEU A 154 -14.63 -3.18 -0.35
CA LEU A 154 -15.84 -2.38 -0.46
C LEU A 154 -17.03 -3.32 -0.67
N ILE A 155 -17.95 -3.35 0.29
CA ILE A 155 -19.14 -4.24 0.25
C ILE A 155 -20.40 -3.53 -0.28
N HIS A 156 -20.44 -2.19 -0.21
CA HIS A 156 -21.60 -1.42 -0.59
C HIS A 156 -21.21 0.03 -0.91
N LYS A 157 -21.79 0.58 -1.99
CA LYS A 157 -21.65 1.98 -2.39
C LYS A 157 -23.05 2.58 -2.50
N VAL A 158 -23.33 3.60 -1.71
CA VAL A 158 -24.59 4.34 -1.78
C VAL A 158 -24.48 5.36 -2.92
N GLY A 159 -25.43 5.29 -3.86
CA GLY A 159 -25.57 6.24 -4.97
C GLY A 159 -26.35 7.49 -4.60
#